data_AF-A0A843M9B7-F1
#
_entry.id   AF-A0A843M9B7-F1
#
_cell.length_a   1.000
_cell.length_b   1.000
_cell.length_c   1.000
_cell.angle_alpha   90.00
_cell.angle_beta   90.00
_cell.angle_gamma   90.00
#
_symmetry.space_group_name_H-M   'P 1'
#
loop_
_entity.id
_entity.type
_entity.pdbx_description
1 polymer ?
#
loop_
_entity_poly.entity_id
_entity_poly.type
_entity_poly.pdbx_seq_one_letter_code
_entity_poly.pdbx_strand_id
1 'polypeptide(L)'
;MTSSHKNRRSSFENHENTRRIEELDRKLSDLGIRIKDEDSMKVTDEVFDEVTLLSLYKLVQKNVISSLGGSISSGKEANVFLAGRVENGKAETENAAGDGAGEGAGEAAAAVPVTCDAAVKIYRIRTGNFTRMSEYITGDPRFSSIRHSHKDLIFAWTKKEFSNLSRAKEAGIRVPTPCAFDRNILIMEFMGESGIPYPQMRQKLPASPEETYAEAIDIIKNLYRGAKLVHGDLSGYNILSGPDGLILIDMAQAVTPDHPGAYRFLFRDIANITHFFEKQCEVRDPHEVFRDVVGKEFFEI
;
A
#
# COMPACT_ATOMS: atom_id res chain seq x y z
N MET A 1 37.34 15.23 32.51
CA MET A 1 37.74 15.43 31.09
C MET A 1 36.87 14.66 30.08
N THR A 2 35.64 14.22 30.41
CA THR A 2 34.87 13.27 29.58
C THR A 2 33.61 13.85 28.89
N SER A 3 33.25 15.12 29.14
CA SER A 3 32.01 15.72 28.59
C SER A 3 32.18 16.35 27.18
N SER A 4 33.39 16.82 26.85
CA SER A 4 33.63 17.58 25.60
C SER A 4 33.79 16.69 24.35
N HIS A 5 34.10 15.40 24.51
CA HIS A 5 34.29 14.46 23.39
C HIS A 5 32.98 13.85 22.87
N LYS A 6 31.93 13.78 23.69
CA LYS A 6 30.62 13.23 23.30
C LYS A 6 29.84 14.22 22.43
N ASN A 7 29.99 15.52 22.71
CA ASN A 7 29.29 16.59 21.99
C ASN A 7 29.87 16.84 20.59
N ARG A 8 31.19 16.63 20.40
CA ARG A 8 31.84 16.73 19.09
C ARG A 8 31.44 15.58 18.16
N ARG A 9 31.38 14.33 18.62
CA ARG A 9 30.94 13.19 17.76
C ARG A 9 29.51 13.35 17.24
N SER A 10 28.58 13.74 18.11
CA SER A 10 27.19 14.06 17.74
C SER A 10 27.08 15.18 16.70
N SER A 11 27.91 16.23 16.83
CA SER A 11 27.92 17.35 15.87
C SER A 11 28.51 16.97 14.50
N PHE A 12 29.46 16.03 14.45
CA PHE A 12 30.07 15.56 13.20
C PHE A 12 29.18 14.53 12.48
N GLU A 13 28.56 13.59 13.20
CA GLU A 13 27.58 12.66 12.64
C GLU A 13 26.37 13.39 12.05
N ASN A 14 25.89 14.44 12.71
CA ASN A 14 24.82 15.29 12.17
C ASN A 14 25.25 16.00 10.88
N HIS A 15 26.49 16.50 10.80
CA HIS A 15 27.00 17.19 9.61
C HIS A 15 27.23 16.25 8.42
N GLU A 16 27.71 15.01 8.66
CA GLU A 16 27.81 13.99 7.61
C GLU A 16 26.44 13.53 7.11
N ASN A 17 25.48 13.34 8.01
CA ASN A 17 24.11 12.99 7.63
C ASN A 17 23.45 14.10 6.81
N THR A 18 23.61 15.37 7.19
CA THR A 18 23.11 16.50 6.40
C THR A 18 23.72 16.52 4.99
N ARG A 19 25.03 16.29 4.86
CA ARG A 19 25.68 16.24 3.54
C ARG A 19 25.21 15.06 2.68
N ARG A 20 25.00 13.88 3.27
CA ARG A 20 24.45 12.71 2.56
C ARG A 20 23.02 12.94 2.11
N ILE A 21 22.19 13.59 2.93
CA ILE A 21 20.82 13.97 2.58
C ILE A 21 20.82 14.98 1.42
N GLU A 22 21.66 16.02 1.47
CA GLU A 22 21.80 16.98 0.37
C GLU A 22 22.35 16.37 -0.93
N GLU A 23 23.17 15.32 -0.83
CA GLU A 23 23.68 14.57 -1.97
C GLU A 23 22.61 13.64 -2.54
N LEU A 24 21.78 13.03 -1.68
CA LEU A 24 20.61 12.26 -2.06
C LEU A 24 19.55 13.16 -2.72
N ASP A 25 19.21 14.32 -2.15
CA ASP A 25 18.27 15.28 -2.72
C ASP A 25 18.71 15.81 -4.09
N ARG A 26 20.02 16.07 -4.26
CA ARG A 26 20.61 16.37 -5.57
C ARG A 26 20.42 15.20 -6.54
N LYS A 27 20.73 13.97 -6.12
CA LYS A 27 20.54 12.77 -6.95
C LYS A 27 19.07 12.54 -7.31
N LEU A 28 18.12 12.83 -6.42
CA LEU A 28 16.68 12.73 -6.69
C LEU A 28 16.24 13.80 -7.70
N SER A 29 16.75 15.02 -7.55
CA SER A 29 16.52 16.12 -8.49
C SER A 29 17.07 15.80 -9.88
N ASP A 30 18.27 15.22 -9.94
CA ASP A 30 18.93 14.77 -11.17
C ASP A 30 18.20 13.57 -11.82
N LEU A 31 17.52 12.74 -11.03
CA LEU A 31 16.65 11.64 -11.47
C LEU A 31 15.22 12.09 -11.83
N GLY A 32 14.95 13.40 -11.88
CA GLY A 32 13.65 13.93 -12.30
C GLY A 32 12.51 13.76 -11.30
N ILE A 33 12.82 13.44 -10.03
CA ILE A 33 11.85 13.44 -8.94
C ILE A 33 11.51 14.90 -8.62
N ARG A 34 10.40 15.39 -9.19
CA ARG A 34 9.90 16.74 -8.94
C ARG A 34 8.91 16.68 -7.79
N ILE A 35 9.40 16.95 -6.57
CA ILE A 35 8.54 17.25 -5.43
C ILE A 35 8.00 18.67 -5.67
N LYS A 36 6.78 18.80 -6.20
CA LYS A 36 6.09 20.09 -6.24
C LYS A 36 5.29 20.29 -4.95
N ASP A 37 5.38 21.51 -4.43
CA ASP A 37 4.66 22.12 -3.28
C ASP A 37 5.37 22.08 -1.90
N GLU A 38 5.33 23.21 -1.19
CA GLU A 38 5.88 23.40 0.17
C GLU A 38 5.26 22.46 1.21
N ASP A 39 3.98 22.09 1.05
CA ASP A 39 3.32 21.09 1.89
C ASP A 39 3.83 19.67 1.58
N SER A 40 4.20 19.39 0.32
CA SER A 40 4.84 18.14 -0.06
C SER A 40 6.26 18.01 0.54
N MET A 41 7.00 19.12 0.68
CA MET A 41 8.32 19.13 1.34
C MET A 41 8.26 18.82 2.84
N LYS A 42 7.18 19.20 3.54
CA LYS A 42 6.99 18.79 4.94
C LYS A 42 6.63 17.31 5.06
N VAL A 43 5.84 16.81 4.10
CA VAL A 43 5.51 15.39 3.99
C VAL A 43 6.77 14.57 3.65
N THR A 44 7.75 15.14 2.95
CA THR A 44 8.97 14.43 2.60
C THR A 44 9.88 14.16 3.80
N ASP A 45 10.06 15.13 4.70
CA ASP A 45 10.94 14.98 5.86
C ASP A 45 10.47 13.92 6.87
N GLU A 46 9.16 13.61 6.93
CA GLU A 46 8.62 12.62 7.85
C GLU A 46 8.64 11.17 7.32
N VAL A 47 8.79 10.98 6.00
CA VAL A 47 8.54 9.70 5.31
C VAL A 47 9.82 9.16 4.69
N PHE A 48 10.68 10.04 4.18
CA PHE A 48 11.89 9.67 3.48
C PHE A 48 13.07 9.65 4.45
N ASP A 49 13.11 8.66 5.33
CA ASP A 49 14.37 8.34 6.00
C ASP A 49 15.41 7.84 4.97
N GLU A 50 16.70 7.90 5.33
CA GLU A 50 17.80 7.51 4.43
C GLU A 50 17.60 6.11 3.82
N VAL A 51 17.02 5.20 4.61
CA VAL A 51 16.73 3.82 4.19
C VAL A 51 15.68 3.80 3.08
N THR A 52 14.59 4.54 3.24
CA THR A 52 13.50 4.68 2.27
C THR A 52 13.99 5.36 0.98
N LEU A 53 14.82 6.40 1.09
CA LEU A 53 15.43 7.07 -0.07
C LEU A 53 16.28 6.12 -0.90
N LEU A 54 17.13 5.31 -0.24
CA LEU A 54 17.92 4.29 -0.91
C LEU A 54 17.04 3.22 -1.59
N SER A 55 15.86 2.91 -1.05
CA SER A 55 14.88 2.01 -1.71
C SER A 55 14.38 2.61 -3.01
N LEU A 56 13.93 3.86 -2.98
CA LEU A 56 13.40 4.55 -4.16
C LEU A 56 14.46 4.64 -5.25
N TYR A 57 15.68 5.02 -4.88
CA TYR A 57 16.81 5.08 -5.80
C TYR A 57 17.02 3.73 -6.50
N LYS A 58 17.02 2.62 -5.77
CA LYS A 58 17.16 1.26 -6.35
C LYS A 58 16.01 0.92 -7.30
N LEU A 59 14.78 1.33 -6.99
CA LEU A 59 13.61 1.07 -7.83
C LEU A 59 13.65 1.88 -9.13
N VAL A 60 14.13 3.13 -9.07
CA VAL A 60 14.36 3.97 -10.26
C VAL A 60 15.49 3.40 -11.12
N GLN A 61 16.64 3.04 -10.52
CA GLN A 61 17.78 2.44 -11.24
C GLN A 61 17.42 1.12 -11.94
N LYS A 62 16.51 0.34 -11.35
CA LYS A 62 16.00 -0.91 -11.93
C LYS A 62 14.93 -0.69 -13.01
N ASN A 63 14.66 0.57 -13.40
CA ASN A 63 13.60 0.94 -14.33
C ASN A 63 12.23 0.36 -13.94
N VAL A 64 11.90 0.39 -12.64
CA VAL A 64 10.55 0.04 -12.17
C VAL A 64 9.62 1.24 -12.36
N ILE A 65 10.10 2.42 -11.97
CA ILE A 65 9.42 3.72 -12.16
C ILE A 65 10.42 4.71 -12.78
N SER A 66 9.93 5.67 -13.56
CA SER A 66 10.80 6.69 -14.19
C SER A 66 11.00 7.94 -13.33
N SER A 67 10.01 8.26 -12.50
CA SER A 67 10.01 9.46 -11.66
C SER A 67 8.99 9.32 -10.53
N LEU A 68 9.17 10.11 -9.47
CA LEU A 68 8.20 10.30 -8.41
C LEU A 68 7.61 11.72 -8.53
N GLY A 69 6.29 11.82 -8.52
CA GLY A 69 5.51 13.04 -8.62
C GLY A 69 4.91 13.49 -7.29
N GLY A 70 3.82 14.24 -7.37
CA GLY A 70 3.15 14.82 -6.20
C GLY A 70 2.47 13.79 -5.29
N SER A 71 2.21 14.20 -4.04
CA SER A 71 1.45 13.42 -3.06
C SER A 71 -0.02 13.32 -3.49
N ILE A 72 -0.53 12.09 -3.58
CA ILE A 72 -1.94 11.78 -3.85
C ILE A 72 -2.73 11.71 -2.53
N SER A 73 -2.14 11.09 -1.50
CA SER A 73 -2.79 10.89 -0.21
C SER A 73 -1.77 10.87 0.91
N SER A 74 -2.12 11.50 2.03
CA SER A 74 -1.33 11.48 3.27
C SER A 74 -2.16 10.84 4.37
N GLY A 75 -1.68 9.71 4.89
CA GLY A 75 -2.34 8.92 5.90
C GLY A 75 -1.51 8.81 7.18
N LYS A 76 -2.15 8.29 8.24
CA LYS A 76 -1.47 8.01 9.52
C LYS A 76 -0.39 6.94 9.39
N GLU A 77 -0.60 5.98 8.49
CA GLU A 77 0.27 4.79 8.37
C GLU A 77 1.14 4.82 7.12
N ALA A 78 0.69 5.48 6.05
CA ALA A 78 1.41 5.56 4.78
C ALA A 78 1.04 6.82 4.02
N ASN A 79 1.92 7.22 3.10
CA ASN A 79 1.63 8.24 2.10
C ASN A 79 1.71 7.63 0.71
N VAL A 80 0.91 8.15 -0.21
CA VAL A 80 0.81 7.67 -1.59
C VAL A 80 1.19 8.80 -2.52
N PHE A 81 2.09 8.51 -3.45
CA PHE A 81 2.63 9.46 -4.43
C PHE A 81 2.35 8.97 -5.84
N LEU A 82 2.15 9.88 -6.78
CA LEU A 82 2.10 9.55 -8.20
C LEU A 82 3.53 9.20 -8.67
N ALA A 83 3.66 8.27 -9.61
CA ALA A 83 4.93 7.95 -10.25
C ALA A 83 4.76 7.81 -11.76
N GLY A 84 5.78 8.27 -12.49
CA GLY A 84 5.80 8.20 -13.94
C GLY A 84 6.06 6.78 -14.44
N ARG A 85 5.35 6.43 -15.52
CA ARG A 85 5.59 5.20 -16.30
C ARG A 85 7.00 5.19 -16.88
N VAL A 86 7.57 4.01 -17.09
CA VAL A 86 8.80 3.85 -17.86
C VAL A 86 8.42 3.85 -19.34
N GLU A 87 8.80 4.90 -20.07
CA GLU A 87 8.64 4.88 -21.52
C GLU A 87 9.67 3.92 -22.10
N ASN A 88 9.21 2.93 -22.90
CA ASN A 88 10.07 2.03 -23.64
C ASN A 88 10.80 2.79 -24.77
N GLY A 89 11.75 3.64 -24.41
CA GLY A 89 12.74 4.18 -25.32
C GLY A 89 13.89 3.18 -25.40
N LYS A 90 14.03 2.53 -26.57
CA LYS A 90 15.20 1.77 -27.07
C LYS A 90 16.18 1.28 -26.00
N ALA A 91 16.17 -0.03 -25.76
CA ALA A 91 17.33 -0.72 -25.21
C ALA A 91 18.57 -0.43 -26.07
N GLU A 92 19.32 0.60 -25.74
CA GLU A 92 20.72 0.70 -26.11
C GLU A 92 21.47 -0.20 -25.13
N THR A 93 21.77 -1.39 -25.65
CA THR A 93 22.86 -2.23 -25.21
C THR A 93 24.11 -1.39 -25.01
N GLU A 94 24.61 -1.29 -23.78
CA GLU A 94 26.05 -1.22 -23.54
C GLU A 94 26.38 -1.69 -22.13
N ASN A 95 27.32 -2.62 -22.08
CA ASN A 95 27.75 -3.38 -20.92
C ASN A 95 28.50 -2.52 -19.90
N ALA A 96 28.34 -2.83 -18.61
CA ALA A 96 29.46 -2.80 -17.68
C ALA A 96 29.28 -3.89 -16.61
N ALA A 97 30.11 -4.93 -16.75
CA ALA A 97 30.30 -5.98 -15.76
C ALA A 97 30.80 -5.40 -14.43
N GLY A 98 30.38 -6.02 -13.32
CA GLY A 98 30.85 -5.71 -11.99
C GLY A 98 30.38 -6.76 -10.99
N ASP A 99 31.21 -7.78 -10.81
CA ASP A 99 31.08 -8.82 -9.79
C ASP A 99 31.09 -8.23 -8.38
N GLY A 100 30.22 -8.75 -7.50
CA GLY A 100 30.17 -8.37 -6.09
C GLY A 100 29.07 -9.08 -5.33
N ALA A 101 29.29 -10.36 -5.01
CA ALA A 101 28.44 -11.14 -4.11
C ALA A 101 28.45 -10.52 -2.69
N GLY A 102 27.26 -10.20 -2.19
CA GLY A 102 27.02 -9.79 -0.81
C GLY A 102 25.65 -10.31 -0.36
N GLU A 103 25.68 -11.39 0.41
CA GLU A 103 24.52 -12.06 1.01
C GLU A 103 23.86 -11.18 2.09
N GLY A 104 22.54 -11.00 2.02
CA GLY A 104 21.79 -10.27 3.04
C GLY A 104 20.32 -9.98 2.68
N ALA A 105 19.45 -10.96 2.95
CA ALA A 105 18.03 -10.86 3.33
C ALA A 105 17.06 -10.00 2.48
N GLY A 106 16.15 -10.72 1.81
CA GLY A 106 14.85 -10.21 1.35
C GLY A 106 14.60 -10.47 -0.13
N GLU A 107 14.00 -11.62 -0.46
CA GLU A 107 13.46 -11.92 -1.79
C GLU A 107 12.41 -10.85 -2.17
N ALA A 108 12.85 -9.82 -2.90
CA ALA A 108 11.97 -8.89 -3.59
C ALA A 108 11.28 -9.65 -4.73
N ALA A 109 9.96 -9.49 -4.88
CA ALA A 109 9.27 -10.01 -6.06
C ALA A 109 9.94 -9.47 -7.33
N ALA A 110 10.04 -10.30 -8.37
CA ALA A 110 10.64 -9.90 -9.65
C ALA A 110 9.98 -8.61 -10.14
N ALA A 111 10.76 -7.53 -10.21
CA ALA A 111 10.21 -6.21 -10.50
C ALA A 111 9.70 -6.15 -11.95
N VAL A 112 8.41 -5.88 -12.12
CA VAL A 112 7.80 -5.67 -13.43
C VAL A 112 7.82 -4.17 -13.75
N PRO A 113 8.43 -3.72 -14.87
CA PRO A 113 8.39 -2.32 -15.27
C PRO A 113 6.94 -1.82 -15.39
N VAL A 114 6.65 -0.65 -14.84
CA VAL A 114 5.30 -0.07 -14.95
C VAL A 114 5.14 0.59 -16.31
N THR A 115 4.18 0.08 -17.10
CA THR A 115 3.84 0.60 -18.44
C THR A 115 2.71 1.63 -18.43
N CYS A 116 2.00 1.78 -17.31
CA CYS A 116 0.97 2.78 -17.04
C CYS A 116 1.41 3.72 -15.90
N ASP A 117 0.61 4.73 -15.57
CA ASP A 117 0.88 5.57 -14.41
C ASP A 117 0.87 4.70 -13.13
N ALA A 118 1.84 4.94 -12.24
CA ALA A 118 2.00 4.19 -10.99
C ALA A 118 1.62 5.02 -9.77
N ALA A 119 1.20 4.34 -8.72
CA ALA A 119 1.14 4.85 -7.37
C ALA A 119 2.25 4.21 -6.53
N VAL A 120 2.98 5.04 -5.78
CA VAL A 120 4.01 4.62 -4.83
C VAL A 120 3.49 4.85 -3.42
N LYS A 121 3.16 3.77 -2.71
CA LYS A 121 2.73 3.81 -1.32
C LYS A 121 3.92 3.55 -0.41
N ILE A 122 4.22 4.50 0.47
CA ILE A 122 5.35 4.45 1.40
C ILE A 122 4.81 4.44 2.82
N TYR A 123 5.05 3.34 3.52
CA TYR A 123 4.67 3.17 4.92
C TYR A 123 5.63 3.94 5.84
N ARG A 124 5.05 4.61 6.83
CA ARG A 124 5.77 5.45 7.80
C ARG A 124 6.46 4.57 8.85
N ILE A 125 7.79 4.66 8.90
CA ILE A 125 8.61 3.85 9.82
C ILE A 125 8.53 4.31 11.29
N ARG A 126 8.40 5.62 11.54
CA ARG A 126 8.54 6.20 12.89
C ARG A 126 7.23 6.48 13.62
N THR A 127 6.16 6.76 12.89
CA THR A 127 4.92 7.36 13.44
C THR A 127 3.67 6.48 13.31
N GLY A 128 3.81 5.22 12.87
CA GLY A 128 2.69 4.29 12.72
C GLY A 128 1.99 3.92 14.04
N ASN A 129 0.66 3.87 14.03
CA ASN A 129 -0.19 3.67 15.20
C ASN A 129 -0.28 2.18 15.61
N PHE A 130 0.81 1.63 16.14
CA PHE A 130 1.04 0.21 16.41
C PHE A 130 -0.06 -0.55 17.17
N THR A 131 -0.82 0.12 18.03
CA THR A 131 -1.88 -0.50 18.84
C THR A 131 -3.05 -1.05 18.04
N ARG A 132 -3.38 -0.45 16.87
CA ARG A 132 -4.42 -1.01 15.98
C ARG A 132 -3.85 -2.03 14.99
N MET A 133 -2.56 -1.93 14.72
CA MET A 133 -1.84 -2.79 13.78
C MET A 133 -1.78 -4.24 14.29
N SER A 134 -1.63 -4.43 15.61
CA SER A 134 -1.48 -5.76 16.23
C SER A 134 -2.67 -6.69 15.98
N GLU A 135 -3.90 -6.17 15.84
CA GLU A 135 -5.12 -6.98 15.73
C GLU A 135 -5.21 -7.74 14.40
N TYR A 136 -4.59 -7.23 13.34
CA TYR A 136 -4.56 -7.83 12.00
C TYR A 136 -3.28 -8.65 11.72
N ILE A 137 -2.40 -8.71 12.73
CA ILE A 137 -1.11 -9.41 12.69
C ILE A 137 -1.17 -10.62 13.63
N THR A 138 -1.74 -10.42 14.82
CA THR A 138 -1.81 -11.43 15.88
C THR A 138 -2.77 -12.53 15.46
N GLY A 139 -2.21 -13.67 15.05
CA GLY A 139 -2.97 -14.81 14.53
C GLY A 139 -2.89 -14.98 13.01
N ASP A 140 -2.22 -14.08 12.28
CA ASP A 140 -1.90 -14.29 10.87
C ASP A 140 -0.66 -15.20 10.75
N PRO A 141 -0.79 -16.42 10.18
CA PRO A 141 0.32 -17.38 10.12
C PRO A 141 1.57 -16.84 9.42
N ARG A 142 1.40 -15.87 8.50
CA ARG A 142 2.48 -15.23 7.74
C ARG A 142 3.43 -14.40 8.61
N PHE A 143 3.02 -14.06 9.83
CA PHE A 143 3.78 -13.23 10.77
C PHE A 143 4.38 -14.02 11.94
N SER A 144 4.13 -15.34 12.02
CA SER A 144 4.51 -16.19 13.14
C SER A 144 6.02 -16.26 13.43
N SER A 145 6.88 -15.98 12.43
CA SER A 145 8.33 -16.11 12.52
C SER A 145 9.11 -14.80 12.36
N ILE A 146 8.43 -13.64 12.38
CA ILE A 146 9.05 -12.33 12.12
C ILE A 146 9.64 -11.75 13.40
N ARG A 147 10.87 -11.22 13.31
CA ARG A 147 11.54 -10.52 14.43
C ARG A 147 10.71 -9.30 14.84
N HIS A 148 10.54 -9.08 16.14
CA HIS A 148 9.63 -8.08 16.71
C HIS A 148 10.10 -6.61 16.60
N SER A 149 10.99 -6.28 15.65
CA SER A 149 11.35 -4.86 15.46
C SER A 149 10.25 -4.14 14.67
N HIS A 150 10.02 -2.87 15.00
CA HIS A 150 8.99 -2.06 14.33
C HIS A 150 9.21 -1.98 12.81
N LYS A 151 10.47 -1.91 12.37
CA LYS A 151 10.84 -1.86 10.95
C LYS A 151 10.50 -3.17 10.22
N ASP A 152 10.85 -4.31 10.81
CA ASP A 152 10.59 -5.63 10.20
C ASP A 152 9.08 -5.88 10.04
N LEU A 153 8.29 -5.39 10.99
CA LEU A 153 6.83 -5.47 10.92
C LEU A 153 6.28 -4.67 9.73
N ILE A 154 6.79 -3.45 9.53
CA ILE A 154 6.35 -2.59 8.42
C ILE A 154 6.74 -3.21 7.08
N PHE A 155 7.94 -3.79 6.96
CA PHE A 155 8.36 -4.45 5.72
C PHE A 155 7.50 -5.69 5.43
N ALA A 156 7.16 -6.45 6.47
CA ALA A 156 6.25 -7.56 6.36
C ALA A 156 4.84 -7.12 5.96
N TRP A 157 4.38 -5.96 6.43
CA TRP A 157 3.12 -5.34 6.01
C TRP A 157 3.11 -4.93 4.55
N THR A 158 4.15 -4.27 4.07
CA THR A 158 4.27 -3.92 2.66
C THR A 158 4.23 -5.17 1.77
N LYS A 159 4.96 -6.23 2.15
CA LYS A 159 4.91 -7.53 1.48
C LYS A 159 3.52 -8.18 1.55
N LYS A 160 2.83 -8.06 2.69
CA LYS A 160 1.46 -8.55 2.89
C LYS A 160 0.49 -7.85 1.95
N GLU A 161 0.53 -6.51 1.85
CA GLU A 161 -0.35 -5.76 0.95
C GLU A 161 -0.10 -6.14 -0.51
N PHE A 162 1.17 -6.22 -0.94
CA PHE A 162 1.53 -6.70 -2.28
C PHE A 162 0.91 -8.08 -2.58
N SER A 163 1.05 -9.01 -1.63
CA SER A 163 0.53 -10.38 -1.77
C SER A 163 -1.01 -10.41 -1.80
N ASN A 164 -1.66 -9.58 -0.98
CA ASN A 164 -3.11 -9.50 -0.93
C ASN A 164 -3.70 -8.88 -2.20
N LEU A 165 -3.09 -7.81 -2.74
CA LEU A 165 -3.46 -7.23 -4.04
C LEU A 165 -3.30 -8.26 -5.17
N SER A 166 -2.20 -9.02 -5.17
CA SER A 166 -1.95 -10.05 -6.18
C SER A 166 -3.05 -11.12 -6.17
N ARG A 167 -3.41 -11.65 -4.99
CA ARG A 167 -4.49 -12.63 -4.83
C ARG A 167 -5.86 -12.07 -5.24
N ALA A 168 -6.16 -10.83 -4.88
CA ALA A 168 -7.42 -10.19 -5.26
C ALA A 168 -7.51 -10.01 -6.79
N LYS A 169 -6.41 -9.61 -7.44
CA LYS A 169 -6.32 -9.50 -8.90
C LYS A 169 -6.49 -10.85 -9.58
N GLU A 170 -5.83 -11.90 -9.09
CA GLU A 170 -5.97 -13.27 -9.59
C GLU A 170 -7.40 -13.80 -9.46
N ALA A 171 -8.13 -13.38 -8.43
CA ALA A 171 -9.55 -13.68 -8.23
C ALA A 171 -10.49 -12.84 -9.11
N GLY A 172 -9.96 -12.00 -10.01
CA GLY A 172 -10.75 -11.15 -10.91
C GLY A 172 -11.33 -9.89 -10.26
N ILE A 173 -10.94 -9.55 -9.04
CA ILE A 173 -11.40 -8.35 -8.34
C ILE A 173 -10.63 -7.16 -8.90
N ARG A 174 -11.34 -6.06 -9.18
CA ARG A 174 -10.71 -4.82 -9.62
C ARG A 174 -9.99 -4.15 -8.45
N VAL A 175 -8.67 -4.28 -8.45
CA VAL A 175 -7.73 -3.67 -7.50
C VAL A 175 -6.57 -3.04 -8.27
N PRO A 176 -5.81 -2.11 -7.66
CA PRO A 176 -4.53 -1.67 -8.20
C PRO A 176 -3.64 -2.89 -8.49
N THR A 177 -3.21 -3.05 -9.74
CA THR A 177 -2.28 -4.14 -10.08
C THR A 177 -0.94 -3.89 -9.36
N PRO A 178 -0.48 -4.79 -8.48
CA PRO A 178 0.79 -4.60 -7.78
C PRO A 178 1.97 -4.87 -8.72
N CYS A 179 2.97 -3.98 -8.73
CA CYS A 179 4.11 -4.05 -9.67
C CYS A 179 5.39 -4.51 -8.98
N ALA A 180 5.72 -3.92 -7.83
CA ALA A 180 6.90 -4.24 -7.04
C ALA A 180 6.76 -3.79 -5.59
N PHE A 181 7.63 -4.28 -4.71
CA PHE A 181 7.82 -3.72 -3.39
C PHE A 181 9.30 -3.76 -2.99
N ASP A 182 9.76 -2.78 -2.20
CA ASP A 182 11.05 -2.82 -1.52
C ASP A 182 10.89 -2.24 -0.12
N ARG A 183 11.18 -3.04 0.91
CA ARG A 183 11.08 -2.64 2.33
C ARG A 183 9.70 -2.07 2.65
N ASN A 184 9.59 -0.77 2.95
CA ASN A 184 8.37 -0.07 3.29
C ASN A 184 7.65 0.57 2.08
N ILE A 185 8.06 0.25 0.86
CA ILE A 185 7.56 0.84 -0.39
C ILE A 185 6.83 -0.21 -1.20
N LEU A 186 5.61 0.11 -1.60
CA LEU A 186 4.78 -0.65 -2.54
C LEU A 186 4.57 0.20 -3.79
N ILE A 187 4.82 -0.39 -4.96
CA ILE A 187 4.53 0.18 -6.27
C ILE A 187 3.36 -0.60 -6.87
N MET A 188 2.33 0.10 -7.30
CA MET A 188 1.12 -0.46 -7.90
C MET A 188 0.55 0.46 -8.97
N GLU A 189 -0.39 -0.02 -9.75
CA GLU A 189 -1.16 0.74 -10.73
C GLU A 189 -1.82 1.99 -10.09
N PHE A 190 -1.73 3.13 -10.76
CA PHE A 190 -2.46 4.32 -10.37
C PHE A 190 -3.92 4.21 -10.82
N MET A 191 -4.86 4.31 -9.87
CA MET A 191 -6.29 4.27 -10.16
C MET A 191 -6.83 5.68 -10.38
N GLY A 192 -6.60 6.22 -11.59
CA GLY A 192 -7.05 7.54 -11.97
C GLY A 192 -6.69 7.89 -13.42
N GLU A 193 -7.05 9.10 -13.83
CA GLU A 193 -6.82 9.60 -15.19
C GLU A 193 -6.16 10.97 -15.16
N SER A 194 -5.20 11.19 -16.06
CA SER A 194 -4.46 12.46 -16.16
C SER A 194 -3.85 12.94 -14.83
N GLY A 195 -3.36 11.99 -14.02
CA GLY A 195 -2.78 12.26 -12.69
C GLY A 195 -3.79 12.57 -11.59
N ILE A 196 -5.10 12.51 -11.86
CA ILE A 196 -6.17 12.75 -10.88
C ILE A 196 -6.74 11.39 -10.43
N PRO A 197 -6.69 11.05 -9.13
CA PRO A 197 -7.22 9.78 -8.64
C PRO A 197 -8.74 9.72 -8.80
N TYR A 198 -9.27 8.52 -9.04
CA TYR A 198 -10.72 8.31 -8.96
C TYR A 198 -11.22 8.63 -7.54
N PRO A 199 -12.43 9.21 -7.40
CA PRO A 199 -12.96 9.60 -6.11
C PRO A 199 -13.32 8.37 -5.27
N GLN A 200 -13.22 8.52 -3.94
CA GLN A 200 -13.75 7.51 -3.02
C GLN A 200 -15.27 7.40 -3.17
N MET A 201 -15.81 6.20 -3.01
CA MET A 201 -17.25 5.92 -3.10
C MET A 201 -18.08 6.84 -2.18
N ARG A 202 -17.57 7.13 -0.97
CA ARG A 202 -18.15 8.08 -0.03
C ARG A 202 -18.32 9.49 -0.61
N GLN A 203 -17.38 9.94 -1.43
CA GLN A 203 -17.35 11.29 -1.98
C GLN A 203 -18.20 11.39 -3.25
N LYS A 204 -18.24 10.32 -4.04
CA LYS A 204 -19.01 10.25 -5.26
C LYS A 204 -19.61 8.85 -5.40
N LEU A 205 -20.86 8.73 -4.98
CA LEU A 205 -21.65 7.53 -5.22
C LEU A 205 -21.91 7.41 -6.74
N PRO A 206 -21.77 6.21 -7.32
CA PRO A 206 -22.25 5.97 -8.68
C PRO A 206 -23.77 6.20 -8.80
N ALA A 207 -24.25 6.34 -10.03
CA ALA A 207 -25.62 6.82 -10.30
C ALA A 207 -26.73 5.88 -9.77
N SER A 208 -26.46 4.58 -9.68
CA SER A 208 -27.40 3.56 -9.20
C SER A 208 -26.93 3.00 -7.86
N PRO A 209 -27.48 3.47 -6.72
CA PRO A 209 -27.13 2.96 -5.40
C PRO A 209 -27.35 1.45 -5.25
N GLU A 210 -28.44 0.92 -5.82
CA GLU A 210 -28.80 -0.50 -5.78
C GLU A 210 -27.75 -1.37 -6.49
N GLU A 211 -27.37 -0.99 -7.71
CA GLU A 211 -26.34 -1.70 -8.47
C GLU A 211 -24.97 -1.60 -7.79
N THR A 212 -24.66 -0.42 -7.23
CA THR A 212 -23.40 -0.20 -6.51
C THR A 212 -23.33 -1.04 -5.23
N TYR A 213 -24.43 -1.12 -4.47
CA TYR A 213 -24.52 -1.96 -3.28
C TYR A 213 -24.33 -3.43 -3.66
N ALA A 214 -25.01 -3.91 -4.70
CA ALA A 214 -24.86 -5.27 -5.20
C ALA A 214 -23.40 -5.57 -5.60
N GLU A 215 -22.75 -4.66 -6.35
CA GLU A 215 -21.35 -4.78 -6.73
C GLU A 215 -20.43 -4.82 -5.50
N ALA A 216 -20.66 -3.97 -4.50
CA ALA A 216 -19.86 -3.95 -3.26
C ALA A 216 -20.00 -5.26 -2.47
N ILE A 217 -21.21 -5.83 -2.39
CA ILE A 217 -21.44 -7.14 -1.77
C ILE A 217 -20.76 -8.26 -2.57
N ASP A 218 -20.77 -8.19 -3.90
CA ASP A 218 -20.11 -9.17 -4.74
C ASP A 218 -18.58 -9.09 -4.65
N ILE A 219 -18.01 -7.89 -4.45
CA ILE A 219 -16.58 -7.73 -4.09
C ILE A 219 -16.28 -8.48 -2.79
N ILE A 220 -17.09 -8.32 -1.74
CA ILE A 220 -16.90 -9.03 -0.46
C ILE A 220 -16.95 -10.55 -0.67
N LYS A 221 -17.94 -11.05 -1.41
CA LYS A 221 -18.09 -12.49 -1.72
C LYS A 221 -16.88 -13.02 -2.48
N ASN A 222 -16.45 -12.33 -3.54
CA ASN A 222 -15.32 -12.76 -4.38
C ASN A 222 -14.00 -12.68 -3.62
N LEU A 223 -13.84 -11.71 -2.74
CA LEU A 223 -12.66 -11.60 -1.87
C LEU A 223 -12.57 -12.79 -0.92
N TYR A 224 -13.69 -13.14 -0.25
CA TYR A 224 -13.72 -14.28 0.65
C TYR A 224 -13.58 -15.63 -0.07
N ARG A 225 -14.33 -15.84 -1.15
CA ARG A 225 -14.43 -17.14 -1.84
C ARG A 225 -13.32 -17.37 -2.83
N GLY A 226 -13.03 -16.37 -3.67
CA GLY A 226 -12.03 -16.42 -4.73
C GLY A 226 -10.63 -16.15 -4.20
N ALA A 227 -10.41 -15.00 -3.56
CA ALA A 227 -9.08 -14.61 -3.10
C ALA A 227 -8.68 -15.24 -1.74
N LYS A 228 -9.61 -15.86 -1.02
CA LYS A 228 -9.43 -16.37 0.35
C LYS A 228 -8.92 -15.28 1.28
N LEU A 229 -9.57 -14.12 1.24
CA LEU A 229 -9.25 -12.94 2.05
C LEU A 229 -10.51 -12.31 2.64
N VAL A 230 -10.38 -11.74 3.82
CA VAL A 230 -11.32 -10.80 4.42
C VAL A 230 -10.63 -9.44 4.47
N HIS A 231 -11.29 -8.38 4.00
CA HIS A 231 -10.66 -7.06 3.89
C HIS A 231 -10.23 -6.50 5.24
N GLY A 232 -11.05 -6.68 6.28
CA GLY A 232 -10.72 -6.27 7.63
C GLY A 232 -11.30 -4.91 7.96
N ASP A 233 -11.10 -3.90 7.12
CA ASP A 233 -11.55 -2.52 7.37
C ASP A 233 -12.28 -1.91 6.17
N LEU A 234 -13.22 -2.66 5.58
CA LEU A 234 -13.91 -2.21 4.36
C LEU A 234 -14.95 -1.13 4.67
N SER A 235 -14.95 -0.08 3.86
CA SER A 235 -15.89 1.04 3.93
C SER A 235 -15.86 1.85 2.63
N GLY A 236 -16.74 2.86 2.49
CA GLY A 236 -16.72 3.79 1.35
C GLY A 236 -15.47 4.68 1.24
N TYR A 237 -14.52 4.58 2.16
CA TYR A 237 -13.19 5.21 2.07
C TYR A 237 -12.21 4.38 1.25
N ASN A 238 -12.37 3.06 1.26
CA ASN A 238 -11.43 2.08 0.69
C ASN A 238 -11.95 1.47 -0.62
N ILE A 239 -12.96 2.12 -1.21
CA ILE A 239 -13.52 1.77 -2.51
C ILE A 239 -13.50 3.05 -3.36
N LEU A 240 -12.96 2.98 -4.57
CA LEU A 240 -13.01 4.07 -5.55
C LEU A 240 -14.12 3.82 -6.56
N SER A 241 -14.74 4.92 -7.02
CA SER A 241 -15.72 4.91 -8.10
C SER A 241 -14.99 5.14 -9.44
N GLY A 242 -14.62 4.05 -10.11
CA GLY A 242 -13.99 4.08 -11.42
C GLY A 242 -15.00 4.18 -12.58
N PRO A 243 -14.52 4.31 -13.83
CA PRO A 243 -15.37 4.39 -15.02
C PRO A 243 -16.13 3.09 -15.28
N ASP A 244 -15.54 1.95 -14.95
CA ASP A 244 -16.11 0.62 -15.21
C ASP A 244 -16.71 -0.05 -13.96
N GLY A 245 -16.96 0.72 -12.91
CA GLY A 245 -17.49 0.24 -11.61
C GLY A 245 -16.51 0.45 -10.45
N LEU A 246 -16.73 -0.30 -9.37
CA LEU A 246 -15.99 -0.17 -8.14
C LEU A 246 -14.56 -0.73 -8.26
N ILE A 247 -13.64 -0.11 -7.54
CA ILE A 247 -12.24 -0.53 -7.40
C ILE A 247 -11.92 -0.64 -5.92
N LEU A 248 -11.48 -1.80 -5.46
CA LEU A 248 -11.06 -2.03 -4.08
C LEU A 248 -9.61 -1.58 -3.90
N ILE A 249 -9.34 -0.78 -2.86
CA ILE A 249 -8.00 -0.30 -2.51
C ILE A 249 -7.68 -0.58 -1.02
N ASP A 250 -6.43 -0.41 -0.64
CA ASP A 250 -5.92 -0.55 0.74
C ASP A 250 -6.07 -1.94 1.36
N MET A 251 -5.35 -2.92 0.79
CA MET A 251 -5.41 -4.33 1.17
C MET A 251 -4.44 -4.71 2.31
N ALA A 252 -3.87 -3.72 3.00
CA ALA A 252 -2.86 -3.93 4.05
C ALA A 252 -3.41 -4.68 5.27
N GLN A 253 -4.64 -4.38 5.67
CA GLN A 253 -5.28 -4.96 6.85
C GLN A 253 -5.98 -6.31 6.56
N ALA A 254 -6.03 -6.74 5.30
CA ALA A 254 -6.73 -7.95 4.92
C ALA A 254 -6.10 -9.22 5.49
N VAL A 255 -6.93 -10.10 6.05
CA VAL A 255 -6.54 -11.34 6.72
C VAL A 255 -7.06 -12.56 5.97
N THR A 256 -6.46 -13.73 6.21
CA THR A 256 -7.00 -15.00 5.69
C THR A 256 -8.19 -15.48 6.53
N PRO A 257 -9.08 -16.34 5.98
CA PRO A 257 -10.17 -16.95 6.74
C PRO A 257 -9.74 -17.73 7.99
N ASP A 258 -8.50 -18.25 8.03
CA ASP A 258 -7.95 -18.97 9.18
C ASP A 258 -7.63 -18.05 10.38
N HIS A 259 -7.65 -16.73 10.18
CA HIS A 259 -7.39 -15.78 11.25
C HIS A 259 -8.49 -15.86 12.32
N PRO A 260 -8.18 -15.90 13.63
CA PRO A 260 -9.18 -16.05 14.69
C PRO A 260 -10.29 -14.99 14.66
N GLY A 261 -9.96 -13.78 14.21
CA GLY A 261 -10.90 -12.67 14.05
C GLY A 261 -11.60 -12.57 12.68
N ALA A 262 -11.36 -13.49 11.74
CA ALA A 262 -11.77 -13.34 10.33
C ALA A 262 -13.28 -13.13 10.19
N TYR A 263 -14.10 -13.92 10.86
CA TYR A 263 -15.56 -13.83 10.76
C TYR A 263 -16.12 -12.54 11.36
N ARG A 264 -15.56 -12.09 12.49
CA ARG A 264 -15.92 -10.80 13.09
C ARG A 264 -15.58 -9.64 12.15
N PHE A 265 -14.42 -9.69 11.50
CA PHE A 265 -14.03 -8.68 10.52
C PHE A 265 -14.90 -8.70 9.27
N LEU A 266 -15.22 -9.89 8.74
CA LEU A 266 -16.11 -10.03 7.59
C LEU A 266 -17.50 -9.48 7.88
N PHE A 267 -18.06 -9.78 9.05
CA PHE A 267 -19.35 -9.24 9.45
C PHE A 267 -19.30 -7.71 9.58
N ARG A 268 -18.21 -7.15 10.14
CA ARG A 268 -17.99 -5.71 10.20
C ARG A 268 -17.93 -5.08 8.81
N ASP A 269 -17.21 -5.69 7.87
CA ASP A 269 -17.12 -5.21 6.49
C ASP A 269 -18.51 -5.16 5.82
N ILE A 270 -19.30 -6.23 5.97
CA ILE A 270 -20.68 -6.31 5.47
C ILE A 270 -21.57 -5.25 6.11
N ALA A 271 -21.50 -5.11 7.44
CA ALA A 271 -22.31 -4.14 8.18
C ALA A 271 -21.95 -2.70 7.78
N ASN A 272 -20.66 -2.38 7.61
CA ASN A 272 -20.20 -1.06 7.19
C ASN A 272 -20.74 -0.69 5.80
N ILE A 273 -20.67 -1.61 4.84
CA ILE A 273 -21.20 -1.39 3.49
C ILE A 273 -22.72 -1.28 3.53
N THR A 274 -23.41 -2.20 4.21
CA THR A 274 -24.87 -2.17 4.34
C THR A 274 -25.33 -0.84 4.95
N HIS A 275 -24.75 -0.43 6.08
CA HIS A 275 -25.07 0.83 6.73
C HIS A 275 -24.81 2.06 5.86
N PHE A 276 -23.75 2.02 5.03
CA PHE A 276 -23.47 3.10 4.10
C PHE A 276 -24.56 3.28 3.04
N PHE A 277 -25.26 2.21 2.64
CA PHE A 277 -26.31 2.21 1.60
C PHE A 277 -27.75 2.26 2.15
N GLU A 278 -27.96 2.01 3.44
CA GLU A 278 -29.29 2.00 4.09
C GLU A 278 -30.15 3.26 3.82
N LYS A 279 -29.53 4.41 3.57
CA LYS A 279 -30.23 5.69 3.32
C LYS A 279 -30.46 5.97 1.83
N GLN A 280 -29.89 5.15 0.95
CA GLN A 280 -29.83 5.40 -0.49
C GLN A 280 -30.64 4.36 -1.27
N CYS A 281 -30.74 3.14 -0.77
CA CYS A 281 -31.53 2.06 -1.39
C CYS A 281 -32.00 1.03 -0.36
N GLU A 282 -32.83 0.09 -0.81
CA GLU A 282 -33.13 -1.12 -0.04
C GLU A 282 -31.87 -1.98 0.08
N VAL A 283 -31.58 -2.44 1.29
CA VAL A 283 -30.39 -3.24 1.59
C VAL A 283 -30.81 -4.56 2.23
N ARG A 284 -29.93 -5.56 2.11
CA ARG A 284 -30.16 -6.88 2.70
C ARG A 284 -29.71 -6.90 4.15
N ASP A 285 -30.31 -7.79 4.94
CA ASP A 285 -29.87 -8.02 6.31
C ASP A 285 -28.40 -8.50 6.36
N PRO A 286 -27.52 -7.89 7.18
CA PRO A 286 -26.12 -8.29 7.28
C PRO A 286 -25.88 -9.76 7.62
N HIS A 287 -26.75 -10.40 8.42
CA HIS A 287 -26.61 -11.82 8.75
C HIS A 287 -26.94 -12.71 7.55
N GLU A 288 -27.96 -12.35 6.76
CA GLU A 288 -28.25 -13.04 5.50
C GLU A 288 -27.08 -12.93 4.51
N VAL A 289 -26.52 -11.73 4.35
CA VAL A 289 -25.36 -11.53 3.47
C VAL A 289 -24.15 -12.33 3.97
N PHE A 290 -23.91 -12.36 5.29
CA PHE A 290 -22.83 -13.15 5.87
C PHE A 290 -23.01 -14.66 5.58
N ARG A 291 -24.21 -15.19 5.80
CA ARG A 291 -24.56 -16.58 5.49
C ARG A 291 -24.36 -16.88 4.01
N ASP A 292 -24.77 -15.97 3.15
CA ASP A 292 -24.58 -16.05 1.70
C ASP A 292 -23.11 -16.04 1.28
N VAL A 293 -22.22 -15.41 2.05
CA VAL A 293 -20.77 -15.38 1.76
C VAL A 293 -20.10 -16.67 2.27
N VAL A 294 -20.34 -17.04 3.52
CA VAL A 294 -19.63 -18.13 4.20
C VAL A 294 -20.25 -19.51 3.93
N GLY A 295 -21.55 -19.57 3.69
CA GLY A 295 -22.31 -20.82 3.55
C GLY A 295 -22.65 -21.50 4.88
N LYS A 296 -22.53 -20.79 6.02
CA LYS A 296 -22.86 -21.24 7.38
C LYS A 296 -23.54 -20.12 8.15
N GLU A 297 -24.31 -20.46 9.18
CA GLU A 297 -24.89 -19.44 10.08
C GLU A 297 -23.80 -18.78 10.93
N PHE A 298 -23.96 -17.48 11.22
CA PHE A 298 -23.00 -16.77 12.08
C PHE A 298 -22.92 -17.36 13.49
N PHE A 299 -24.03 -17.92 14.00
CA PHE A 299 -24.10 -18.55 15.34
C PHE A 299 -23.53 -19.99 15.37
N GLU A 300 -23.22 -20.58 14.22
CA GLU A 300 -22.61 -21.91 14.12
C GLU A 300 -21.07 -21.88 14.13
N ILE A 301 -20.51 -20.70 14.32
CA ILE A 301 -19.08 -20.38 14.18
C ILE A 301 -18.50 -19.95 15.53
#